data_AF-A0A5B0RH67-F1
#
_entry.id   AF-A0A5B0RH67-F1
#
_cell.length_a   1.000
_cell.length_b   1.000
_cell.length_c   1.000
_cell.angle_alpha   90.00
_cell.angle_beta   90.00
_cell.angle_gamma   90.00
#
_symmetry.space_group_name_H-M   'P 1'
#
loop_
_entity.id
_entity.type
_entity.pdbx_description
1 polymer ?
#
loop_
_entity_poly.entity_id
_entity_poly.type
_entity_poly.pdbx_seq_one_letter_code
_entity_poly.pdbx_strand_id
1 'polypeptide(L)'
;MTPTPSTTPHPAILYALPKDKVARSLGDFVIKAQEEALSKRSKFTLAVSGGSLAKTLVEGLTGRAEVKWEKWVVFLADERVVPLDHEDSNYRIVHEGLFSQVPIPTENIHPISTDHLDDPEEVAHDYEKQLMNEFAGK
;
A
#
# COMPACT_ATOMS: atom_id res chain seq x y z
N MET A 1 -3.67 -5.63 -29.36
CA MET A 1 -3.32 -6.86 -28.62
C MET A 1 -2.55 -6.44 -27.39
N THR A 2 -3.18 -6.49 -26.22
CA THR A 2 -2.51 -6.28 -24.93
C THR A 2 -1.55 -7.45 -24.70
N PRO A 3 -0.29 -7.22 -24.29
CA PRO A 3 0.62 -8.31 -23.97
C PRO A 3 0.06 -9.11 -22.80
N THR A 4 -0.03 -10.43 -22.96
CA THR A 4 -0.42 -11.35 -21.90
C THR A 4 0.54 -11.16 -20.72
N PRO A 5 0.04 -10.94 -19.49
CA PRO A 5 0.92 -10.80 -18.33
C PRO A 5 1.76 -12.06 -18.16
N SER A 6 3.07 -11.88 -17.96
CA SER A 6 3.99 -12.98 -17.68
C SER A 6 3.49 -13.78 -16.48
N THR A 7 3.26 -15.07 -16.67
CA THR A 7 2.74 -15.98 -15.64
C THR A 7 3.85 -16.52 -14.74
N THR A 8 5.12 -16.30 -15.09
CA THR A 8 6.26 -16.69 -14.25
C THR A 8 6.44 -15.67 -13.13
N PRO A 9 6.31 -16.06 -11.85
CA PRO A 9 6.60 -15.17 -10.73
C PRO A 9 8.05 -14.71 -10.80
N HIS A 10 8.30 -13.45 -10.48
CA HIS A 10 9.67 -13.04 -10.20
C HIS A 10 10.21 -13.84 -9.00
N PRO A 11 11.49 -14.25 -9.01
CA PRO A 11 12.08 -14.93 -7.87
C PRO A 11 11.98 -14.07 -6.63
N ALA A 12 11.70 -14.70 -5.49
CA ALA A 12 11.64 -14.01 -4.21
C ALA A 12 12.98 -13.32 -3.92
N ILE A 13 12.92 -12.04 -3.59
CA ILE A 13 14.10 -11.28 -3.16
C ILE A 13 14.12 -11.31 -1.64
N LEU A 14 15.13 -11.96 -1.05
CA LEU A 14 15.31 -12.05 0.39
C LEU A 14 16.45 -11.14 0.85
N TYR A 15 16.16 -10.24 1.78
CA TYR A 15 17.14 -9.45 2.50
C TYR A 15 17.17 -9.87 3.96
N ALA A 16 18.36 -10.21 4.48
CA ALA A 16 18.58 -10.43 5.90
C ALA A 16 19.42 -9.25 6.44
N LEU A 17 18.81 -8.43 7.28
CA LEU A 17 19.40 -7.18 7.76
C LEU A 17 19.33 -7.09 9.29
N PRO A 18 20.33 -6.45 9.93
CA PRO A 18 20.21 -6.04 11.33
C PRO A 18 18.99 -5.12 11.53
N LYS A 19 18.35 -5.21 12.70
CA LYS A 19 17.12 -4.47 13.01
C LYS A 19 17.24 -2.95 12.75
N ASP A 20 18.39 -2.35 13.07
CA ASP A 20 18.67 -0.92 12.90
C ASP A 20 18.85 -0.49 11.44
N LYS A 21 18.98 -1.45 10.51
CA LYS A 21 19.12 -1.18 9.07
C LYS A 21 17.82 -1.39 8.29
N VAL A 22 16.84 -2.10 8.86
CA VAL A 22 15.61 -2.48 8.16
C VAL A 22 14.87 -1.26 7.61
N ALA A 23 14.62 -0.23 8.43
CA ALA A 23 13.86 0.94 8.00
C ALA A 23 14.53 1.67 6.82
N ARG A 24 15.84 1.94 6.92
CA ARG A 24 16.60 2.62 5.85
C ARG A 24 16.61 1.81 4.56
N SER A 25 16.92 0.52 4.65
CA SER A 25 16.97 -0.35 3.46
C SER A 25 15.59 -0.56 2.84
N LEU A 26 14.52 -0.63 3.64
CA LEU A 26 13.15 -0.65 3.14
C LEU A 26 12.84 0.67 2.42
N GLY A 27 13.22 1.81 2.98
CA GLY A 27 13.06 3.12 2.34
C GLY A 27 13.76 3.19 0.98
N ASP A 28 15.01 2.73 0.89
CA ASP A 28 15.76 2.66 -0.37
C ASP A 28 15.06 1.74 -1.39
N PHE A 29 14.58 0.58 -0.94
CA PHE A 29 13.85 -0.36 -1.80
C PHE A 29 12.56 0.25 -2.35
N VAL A 30 11.78 0.92 -1.50
CA VAL A 30 10.50 1.55 -1.88
C VAL A 30 10.72 2.74 -2.81
N ILE A 31 11.73 3.58 -2.57
CA ILE A 31 12.05 4.70 -3.48
C ILE A 31 12.45 4.17 -4.86
N LYS A 32 13.29 3.14 -4.91
CA LYS A 32 13.64 2.51 -6.19
C LYS A 32 12.41 1.96 -6.91
N ALA A 33 11.53 1.26 -6.20
CA ALA A 33 10.28 0.75 -6.77
C ALA A 33 9.35 1.87 -7.25
N GLN A 34 9.28 2.99 -6.50
CA GLN A 34 8.55 4.19 -6.87
C GLN A 34 9.11 4.77 -8.18
N GLU A 35 10.42 4.96 -8.30
CA GLU A 35 11.05 5.49 -9.52
C GLU A 35 10.79 4.60 -10.74
N GLU A 36 10.93 3.29 -10.58
CA GLU A 36 10.64 2.31 -11.64
C GLU A 36 9.17 2.37 -12.06
N ALA A 37 8.23 2.48 -11.11
CA ALA A 37 6.81 2.60 -11.40
C ALA A 37 6.49 3.91 -12.12
N LEU A 38 7.04 5.03 -11.64
CA LEU A 38 6.81 6.37 -12.18
C LEU A 38 7.47 6.58 -13.55
N SER A 39 8.48 5.78 -13.91
CA SER A 39 9.04 5.78 -15.26
C SER A 39 8.10 5.17 -16.31
N LYS A 40 7.15 4.32 -15.87
CA LYS A 40 6.24 3.56 -16.75
C LYS A 40 4.79 4.04 -16.65
N ARG A 41 4.41 4.63 -15.52
CA ARG A 41 3.04 5.04 -15.17
C ARG A 41 3.06 6.36 -14.41
N SER A 42 1.93 7.02 -14.30
CA SER A 42 1.82 8.31 -13.60
C SER A 42 1.71 8.20 -12.08
N LYS A 43 1.46 6.99 -11.54
CA LYS A 43 1.25 6.72 -10.12
C LYS A 43 2.11 5.53 -9.65
N PHE A 44 2.46 5.53 -8.38
CA PHE A 44 3.09 4.41 -7.68
C PHE A 44 2.05 3.74 -6.77
N THR A 45 1.67 2.50 -7.08
CA THR A 45 0.65 1.76 -6.32
C THR A 45 1.32 0.76 -5.39
N LEU A 46 0.92 0.76 -4.11
CA LEU A 46 1.46 -0.07 -3.06
C LEU A 46 0.32 -0.75 -2.27
N ALA A 47 0.49 -2.01 -1.89
CA ALA A 47 -0.38 -2.69 -0.94
C ALA A 47 0.35 -2.88 0.41
N VAL A 48 -0.32 -2.61 1.53
CA VAL A 48 0.24 -2.71 2.88
C VAL A 48 -0.60 -3.63 3.77
N SER A 49 0.04 -4.52 4.52
CA SER A 49 -0.62 -5.57 5.33
C SER A 49 -0.75 -5.24 6.83
N GLY A 50 -0.57 -3.97 7.22
CA GLY A 50 -0.58 -3.55 8.63
C GLY A 50 0.67 -3.92 9.43
N GLY A 51 0.50 -4.18 10.73
CA GLY A 51 1.59 -4.55 11.65
C GLY A 51 2.66 -3.47 11.83
N SER A 52 3.94 -3.87 11.95
CA SER A 52 5.05 -2.93 12.10
C SER A 52 5.49 -2.24 10.80
N LEU A 53 4.90 -2.63 9.66
CA LEU A 53 5.32 -2.14 8.34
C LEU A 53 5.08 -0.62 8.20
N ALA A 54 3.92 -0.12 8.61
CA ALA A 54 3.58 1.31 8.52
C ALA A 54 4.62 2.18 9.24
N LYS A 55 4.97 1.81 10.48
CA LYS A 55 5.99 2.49 11.28
C LYS A 55 7.37 2.44 10.61
N THR A 56 7.74 1.26 10.09
CA THR A 56 9.03 1.05 9.41
C THR A 56 9.13 1.88 8.12
N LEU A 57 8.02 2.03 7.38
CA LEU A 57 7.95 2.89 6.19
C LEU A 57 8.15 4.36 6.55
N VAL A 58 7.45 4.86 7.58
CA VAL A 58 7.64 6.24 8.05
C VAL A 58 9.07 6.49 8.50
N GLU A 59 9.64 5.59 9.31
CA GLU A 59 11.04 5.68 9.75
C GLU A 59 12.03 5.71 8.57
N GLY A 60 11.75 4.95 7.50
CA GLY A 60 12.62 4.83 6.33
C GLY A 60 12.46 5.93 5.27
N LEU A 61 11.32 6.61 5.23
CA LEU A 61 10.93 7.50 4.12
C LEU A 61 10.73 8.96 4.54
N THR A 62 10.40 9.24 5.79
CA THR A 62 10.15 10.62 6.25
C THR A 62 11.43 11.46 6.16
N GLY A 63 11.32 12.66 5.60
CA GLY A 63 12.46 13.57 5.40
C GLY A 63 13.29 13.27 4.14
N ARG A 64 12.94 12.25 3.35
CA ARG A 64 13.57 11.95 2.06
C ARG A 64 12.89 12.73 0.94
N ALA A 65 13.63 13.60 0.28
CA ALA A 65 13.12 14.47 -0.78
C ALA A 65 12.77 13.69 -2.07
N GLU A 66 13.25 12.46 -2.19
CA GLU A 66 13.00 11.56 -3.31
C GLU A 66 11.57 10.99 -3.32
N VAL A 67 10.87 11.05 -2.19
CA VAL A 67 9.52 10.46 -2.05
C VAL A 67 8.46 11.41 -2.58
N LYS A 68 7.64 10.91 -3.50
CA LYS A 68 6.59 11.67 -4.20
C LYS A 68 5.21 11.25 -3.70
N TRP A 69 4.89 11.62 -2.46
CA TRP A 69 3.67 11.18 -1.76
C TRP A 69 2.38 11.45 -2.54
N GLU A 70 2.33 12.53 -3.33
CA GLU A 70 1.19 12.88 -4.18
C GLU A 70 0.94 11.89 -5.33
N LYS A 71 1.92 11.01 -5.61
CA LYS A 71 1.84 9.95 -6.63
C LYS A 71 1.52 8.58 -6.05
N TRP A 72 1.50 8.44 -4.73
CA TRP A 72 1.22 7.17 -4.08
C TRP A 72 -0.26 6.86 -4.14
N VAL A 73 -0.57 5.60 -4.45
CA VAL A 73 -1.89 4.99 -4.28
C VAL A 73 -1.74 3.79 -3.39
N VAL A 74 -2.44 3.77 -2.26
CA VAL A 74 -2.25 2.76 -1.22
C VAL A 74 -3.51 1.95 -1.03
N PHE A 75 -3.35 0.63 -1.13
CA PHE A 75 -4.35 -0.38 -0.78
C PHE A 75 -3.91 -1.12 0.48
N LEU A 76 -4.86 -1.69 1.20
CA LEU A 76 -4.61 -2.73 2.19
C LEU A 76 -4.48 -4.10 1.50
N ALA A 77 -3.49 -4.88 1.91
CA ALA A 77 -3.28 -6.24 1.38
C ALA A 77 -4.31 -7.23 1.95
N ASP A 78 -4.72 -7.01 3.19
CA ASP A 78 -5.73 -7.74 3.94
C ASP A 78 -6.38 -6.79 4.94
N GLU A 79 -7.60 -7.08 5.36
CA GLU A 79 -8.32 -6.30 6.37
C GLU A 79 -9.33 -7.18 7.12
N ARG A 80 -9.63 -6.80 8.36
CA ARG A 80 -10.67 -7.38 9.20
C ARG A 80 -11.97 -6.65 8.88
N VAL A 81 -13.06 -7.39 8.68
CA VAL A 81 -14.38 -6.82 8.40
C VAL A 81 -15.00 -6.28 9.70
N VAL A 82 -14.47 -5.13 10.14
CA VAL A 82 -14.86 -4.38 11.34
C VAL A 82 -14.82 -2.87 11.01
N PRO A 83 -15.40 -1.99 11.85
CA PRO A 83 -15.27 -0.54 11.66
C PRO A 83 -13.81 -0.09 11.55
N LEU A 84 -13.55 0.94 10.74
CA LEU A 84 -12.17 1.41 10.45
C LEU A 84 -11.45 2.02 11.67
N ASP A 85 -12.17 2.36 12.73
CA ASP A 85 -11.63 2.83 14.02
C ASP A 85 -11.49 1.71 15.07
N HIS A 86 -11.90 0.48 14.72
CA HIS A 86 -11.75 -0.69 15.58
C HIS A 86 -10.27 -1.04 15.81
N GLU A 87 -9.95 -1.59 16.98
CA GLU A 87 -8.55 -1.92 17.35
C GLU A 87 -7.91 -2.98 16.44
N ASP A 88 -8.72 -3.89 15.90
CA ASP A 88 -8.28 -4.94 14.97
C ASP A 88 -8.14 -4.48 13.51
N SER A 89 -8.54 -3.25 13.18
CA SER A 89 -8.46 -2.74 11.80
C SER A 89 -7.01 -2.48 11.38
N ASN A 90 -6.59 -3.09 10.28
CA ASN A 90 -5.32 -2.77 9.63
C ASN A 90 -5.31 -1.31 9.13
N TYR A 91 -6.44 -0.79 8.65
CA TYR A 91 -6.59 0.62 8.29
C TYR A 91 -6.22 1.52 9.45
N ARG A 92 -6.76 1.29 10.66
CA ARG A 92 -6.41 2.08 11.84
C ARG A 92 -4.91 2.08 12.11
N ILE A 93 -4.30 0.90 12.11
CA ILE A 93 -2.87 0.73 12.35
C ILE A 93 -2.04 1.49 11.32
N VAL A 94 -2.40 1.40 10.04
CA VAL A 94 -1.71 2.08 8.94
C VAL A 94 -1.99 3.58 8.97
N HIS A 95 -3.18 4.01 9.35
CA HIS A 95 -3.52 5.42 9.47
C HIS A 95 -2.69 6.11 10.55
N GLU A 96 -2.66 5.54 11.76
CA GLU A 96 -1.83 6.02 12.86
C GLU A 96 -0.32 5.91 12.53
N GLY A 97 0.07 4.83 11.85
CA GLY A 97 1.47 4.53 11.56
C GLY A 97 2.06 5.23 10.34
N LEU A 98 1.24 5.65 9.36
CA LEU A 98 1.68 6.18 8.06
C LEU A 98 0.80 7.36 7.60
N PHE A 99 -0.50 7.15 7.37
CA PHE A 99 -1.32 8.16 6.66
C PHE A 99 -1.44 9.49 7.41
N SER A 100 -1.40 9.48 8.74
CA SER A 100 -1.40 10.68 9.57
C SER A 100 -0.04 11.40 9.62
N GLN A 101 1.02 10.79 9.11
CA GLN A 101 2.41 11.29 9.22
C GLN A 101 2.97 11.82 7.90
N VAL A 102 2.34 11.50 6.76
CA VAL A 102 2.82 11.85 5.42
C VAL A 102 1.71 12.42 4.55
N PRO A 103 2.01 13.31 3.58
CA PRO A 103 1.00 14.00 2.78
C PRO A 103 0.51 13.16 1.58
N ILE A 104 0.05 11.92 1.83
CA ILE A 104 -0.63 11.12 0.80
C ILE A 104 -2.06 11.67 0.64
N PRO A 105 -2.52 12.01 -0.57
CA PRO A 105 -3.88 12.47 -0.79
C PRO A 105 -4.91 11.40 -0.36
N THR A 106 -5.95 11.80 0.36
CA THR A 106 -6.95 10.87 0.92
C THR A 106 -7.66 10.08 -0.18
N GLU A 107 -7.88 10.68 -1.35
CA GLU A 107 -8.47 10.04 -2.52
C GLU A 107 -7.62 8.89 -3.11
N ASN A 108 -6.34 8.82 -2.73
CA ASN A 108 -5.44 7.75 -3.13
C ASN A 108 -5.29 6.66 -2.05
N ILE A 109 -6.03 6.75 -0.94
CA ILE A 109 -6.04 5.74 0.12
C ILE A 109 -7.33 4.93 -0.02
N HIS A 110 -7.20 3.62 -0.21
CA HIS A 110 -8.30 2.72 -0.48
C HIS A 110 -8.52 1.74 0.70
N PRO A 111 -9.41 2.06 1.66
CA PRO A 111 -9.89 1.12 2.67
C PRO A 111 -10.99 0.21 2.11
N ILE A 112 -11.37 -0.81 2.90
CA ILE A 112 -12.61 -1.56 2.66
C ILE A 112 -13.84 -0.66 2.84
N SER A 113 -14.95 -1.03 2.21
CA SER A 113 -16.24 -0.38 2.46
C SER A 113 -16.77 -0.75 3.86
N THR A 114 -17.35 0.22 4.56
CA THR A 114 -18.02 -0.01 5.86
C THR A 114 -19.53 -0.22 5.74
N ASP A 115 -20.08 -0.19 4.53
CA ASP A 115 -21.52 -0.25 4.29
C ASP A 115 -22.09 -1.68 4.45
N HIS A 116 -21.22 -2.69 4.36
CA HIS A 116 -21.58 -4.12 4.35
C HIS A 116 -20.79 -4.92 5.38
N LEU A 117 -20.46 -4.34 6.55
CA LEU A 117 -19.64 -5.04 7.56
C LEU A 117 -20.28 -6.32 8.12
N ASP A 118 -21.59 -6.52 7.91
CA ASP A 118 -22.32 -7.74 8.22
C ASP A 118 -22.25 -8.80 7.11
N ASP A 119 -21.73 -8.46 5.93
CA ASP A 119 -21.55 -9.34 4.76
C ASP A 119 -20.11 -9.27 4.21
N PRO A 120 -19.20 -10.15 4.68
CA PRO A 120 -17.82 -10.19 4.21
C PRO A 120 -17.65 -10.44 2.70
N GLU A 121 -18.59 -11.14 2.05
CA GLU A 121 -18.51 -11.41 0.61
C GLU A 121 -18.76 -10.13 -0.20
N GLU A 122 -19.77 -9.34 0.18
CA GLU A 122 -20.01 -8.05 -0.48
C GLU A 122 -18.87 -7.05 -0.21
N VAL A 123 -18.28 -7.03 0.99
CA VAL A 123 -17.09 -6.21 1.28
C VAL A 123 -15.92 -6.57 0.38
N ALA A 124 -15.67 -7.87 0.18
CA ALA A 124 -14.63 -8.34 -0.72
C ALA A 124 -14.94 -7.96 -2.18
N HIS A 125 -16.20 -8.08 -2.60
CA HIS A 125 -16.65 -7.71 -3.94
C HIS A 125 -16.47 -6.21 -4.21
N ASP A 126 -16.84 -5.34 -3.27
CA ASP A 126 -16.62 -3.90 -3.38
C ASP A 126 -15.14 -3.53 -3.44
N TYR A 127 -14.30 -4.20 -2.66
CA TYR A 127 -12.86 -3.98 -2.68
C TYR A 127 -12.24 -4.44 -4.01
N GLU A 128 -12.71 -5.56 -4.58
CA GLU A 128 -12.34 -5.99 -5.93
C GLU A 128 -12.72 -4.95 -6.98
N LYS A 129 -13.93 -4.37 -6.92
CA LYS A 129 -14.34 -3.28 -7.83
C LYS A 129 -13.40 -2.08 -7.71
N GLN A 130 -12.99 -1.68 -6.49
CA GLN A 130 -12.03 -0.60 -6.30
C GLN A 130 -10.69 -0.89 -6.99
N LEU A 131 -10.15 -2.11 -6.81
CA LEU A 131 -8.93 -2.55 -7.48
C LEU A 131 -9.09 -2.52 -9.00
N MET A 132 -10.16 -3.13 -9.52
CA MET A 132 -10.45 -3.12 -10.96
C MET A 132 -10.51 -1.70 -11.51
N ASN A 133 -11.16 -0.77 -10.83
CA ASN A 133 -11.28 0.61 -11.30
C ASN A 133 -9.93 1.34 -11.35
N GLU A 134 -9.06 1.18 -10.35
CA GLU A 134 -7.74 1.83 -10.33
C GLU A 134 -6.77 1.24 -11.37
N PHE A 135 -6.93 -0.04 -11.72
CA PHE A 135 -6.06 -0.74 -12.69
C PHE A 135 -6.62 -0.81 -14.11
N ALA A 136 -7.95 -0.77 -14.32
CA ALA A 136 -8.56 -0.83 -15.66
C ALA A 136 -8.44 0.47 -16.45
N GLY A 137 -8.17 1.60 -15.78
CA GLY A 137 -8.05 2.92 -16.40
C GLY A 137 -6.66 3.32 -16.91
N LYS A 138 -5.70 2.38 -17.04
CA LYS A 138 -4.30 2.71 -17.40
C LYS A 138 -3.65 1.72 -18.38
#